data_AF-A0A382WPR0-F1
#
_entry.id   AF-A0A382WPR0-F1
#
_cell.length_a   1.000
_cell.length_b   1.000
_cell.length_c   1.000
_cell.angle_alpha   90.00
_cell.angle_beta   90.00
_cell.angle_gamma   90.00
#
_symmetry.space_group_name_H-M   'P 1'
#
loop_
_entity.id
_entity.type
_entity.pdbx_description
1 polymer ?
#
loop_
_entity_poly.entity_id
_entity_poly.type
_entity_poly.pdbx_seq_one_letter_code
_entity_poly.pdbx_strand_id
1 'polypeptide(L)'
;VTLHHLGCGAIAGLLLVVLADAAPQSSALPADEAWFTDRAEAVGIDFVHFNGMSGEFYMGEVLGPGAAMFDFDNDGDLDIYIVQGQ
;
A
#
# COMPACT_ATOMS: atom_id res chain seq x y z
N VAL A 1 -13.45 -14.48 -3.51
CA VAL A 1 -14.14 -15.27 -4.56
C VAL A 1 -13.07 -15.86 -5.45
N THR A 2 -12.82 -17.15 -5.26
CA THR A 2 -11.82 -17.96 -5.96
C THR A 2 -12.14 -18.05 -7.44
N LEU A 3 -11.20 -17.72 -8.34
CA LEU A 3 -11.19 -18.23 -9.71
C LEU A 3 -9.80 -18.06 -10.35
N HIS A 4 -8.92 -19.06 -10.18
CA HIS A 4 -7.81 -19.28 -11.12
C HIS A 4 -7.94 -20.70 -11.68
N HIS A 5 -8.86 -20.84 -12.64
CA HIS A 5 -8.89 -22.01 -13.52
C HIS A 5 -7.97 -21.76 -14.71
N LEU A 6 -6.99 -22.66 -14.82
CA LEU A 6 -6.56 -23.38 -16.04
C LEU A 6 -6.66 -22.67 -17.39
N GLY A 7 -5.55 -22.75 -18.12
CA GLY A 7 -5.36 -22.15 -19.43
C GLY A 7 -6.22 -22.73 -20.55
N CYS A 8 -6.34 -21.91 -21.59
CA CYS A 8 -6.69 -22.27 -22.96
C CYS A 8 -6.35 -21.00 -23.78
N GLY A 9 -5.38 -21.00 -24.68
CA GLY A 9 -5.60 -21.51 -26.03
C GLY A 9 -6.23 -20.43 -26.90
N ALA A 10 -5.38 -19.64 -27.57
CA ALA A 10 -5.57 -18.93 -28.84
C ALA A 10 -6.99 -18.46 -29.27
N ILE A 11 -7.14 -17.14 -29.44
CA ILE A 11 -7.94 -16.48 -30.50
C ILE A 11 -7.43 -15.02 -30.60
N ALA A 12 -6.58 -14.65 -31.56
CA ALA A 12 -6.91 -14.36 -32.95
C ALA A 12 -8.16 -13.46 -33.09
N GLY A 13 -7.94 -12.14 -33.17
CA GLY A 13 -9.03 -11.18 -33.34
C GLY A 13 -8.58 -9.73 -33.36
N LEU A 14 -7.93 -9.32 -34.45
CA LEU A 14 -7.74 -7.93 -34.83
C LEU A 14 -9.12 -7.27 -35.04
N LEU A 15 -9.47 -6.27 -34.23
CA LEU A 15 -10.42 -5.23 -34.65
C LEU A 15 -9.94 -3.88 -34.12
N LEU A 16 -9.23 -3.19 -35.01
CA LEU A 16 -8.89 -1.78 -34.89
C LEU A 16 -10.18 -0.95 -35.05
N VAL A 17 -10.64 -0.32 -33.98
CA VAL A 17 -11.55 0.83 -34.06
C VAL A 17 -10.78 2.04 -33.54
N VAL A 18 -10.15 2.76 -34.46
CA VAL A 18 -9.69 4.13 -34.21
C VAL A 18 -10.88 5.03 -34.47
N LEU A 19 -11.59 5.42 -33.41
CA LEU A 19 -12.44 6.60 -33.42
C LEU A 19 -11.64 7.69 -32.71
N ALA A 20 -11.07 8.59 -33.52
CA ALA A 20 -10.40 9.78 -33.09
C ALA A 20 -11.43 10.76 -32.51
N ASP A 21 -11.50 10.86 -31.19
CA ASP A 21 -12.07 12.02 -30.51
C ASP A 21 -10.93 12.99 -30.22
N ALA A 22 -10.75 13.97 -31.11
CA ALA A 22 -9.78 15.04 -30.93
C ALA A 22 -10.34 16.07 -29.94
N ALA A 23 -10.50 15.67 -28.68
CA ALA A 23 -10.68 16.61 -27.58
C ALA A 23 -9.37 17.41 -27.41
N PRO A 24 -9.44 18.71 -27.10
CA PRO A 24 -8.25 19.46 -26.74
C PRO A 24 -7.67 18.85 -25.46
N GLN A 25 -6.59 18.09 -25.59
CA GLN A 25 -5.77 17.71 -24.45
C GLN A 25 -5.12 18.99 -23.95
N SER A 26 -5.83 19.69 -23.06
CA SER A 26 -5.21 20.68 -22.19
C SER A 26 -4.12 19.94 -21.44
N SER A 27 -2.87 20.12 -21.86
CA SER A 27 -1.70 19.64 -21.13
C SER A 27 -1.63 20.44 -19.84
N ALA A 28 -2.42 20.03 -18.85
CA ALA A 28 -2.10 20.33 -17.48
C ALA A 28 -0.67 19.81 -17.27
N LEU A 29 0.21 20.67 -16.75
CA LEU A 29 1.47 20.20 -16.19
C LEU A 29 1.12 19.03 -15.27
N PRO A 30 1.80 17.87 -15.38
CA PRO A 30 1.51 16.76 -14.48
C PRO A 30 1.54 17.34 -13.07
N ALA A 31 0.40 17.29 -12.38
CA ALA A 31 0.37 17.64 -10.98
C ALA A 31 1.47 16.80 -10.34
N ASP A 32 2.43 17.44 -9.66
CA ASP A 32 3.50 16.72 -8.98
C ASP A 32 2.84 15.63 -8.15
N GLU A 33 3.04 14.38 -8.58
CA GLU A 33 2.46 13.25 -7.89
C GLU A 33 2.98 13.29 -6.47
N ALA A 34 2.07 13.14 -5.50
CA ALA A 34 2.46 13.21 -4.11
C ALA A 34 3.54 12.15 -3.84
N TRP A 35 4.74 12.60 -3.48
CA TRP A 35 5.88 11.72 -3.21
C TRP A 35 5.63 10.74 -2.06
N PHE A 36 4.59 11.00 -1.26
CA PHE A 36 4.10 10.15 -0.20
C PHE A 36 2.56 10.21 -0.15
N THR A 37 1.93 9.05 0.03
CA THR A 37 0.49 8.92 0.28
C THR A 37 0.29 8.11 1.55
N ASP A 38 -0.36 8.70 2.55
CA ASP A 38 -0.78 7.97 3.74
C ASP A 38 -1.99 7.09 3.40
N ARG A 39 -1.91 5.81 3.78
CA ARG A 39 -2.98 4.83 3.62
C ARG A 39 -3.31 4.11 4.92
N ALA A 40 -2.70 4.48 6.05
CA ALA A 40 -2.84 3.76 7.32
C ALA A 40 -4.31 3.61 7.72
N GLU A 41 -5.08 4.69 7.74
CA GLU A 41 -6.52 4.68 8.03
C GLU A 41 -7.31 3.82 7.03
N ALA A 42 -7.00 3.95 5.73
CA ALA A 42 -7.70 3.25 4.66
C ALA A 42 -7.54 1.73 4.73
N VAL A 43 -6.45 1.24 5.32
CA VAL A 43 -6.19 -0.19 5.53
C VAL A 43 -6.37 -0.63 6.99
N GLY A 44 -6.89 0.25 7.85
CA GLY A 44 -7.23 -0.08 9.24
C GLY A 44 -6.05 -0.17 10.21
N ILE A 45 -4.89 0.44 9.88
CA ILE A 45 -3.75 0.52 10.79
C ILE A 45 -3.99 1.67 11.79
N ASP A 46 -4.17 1.31 13.06
CA ASP A 46 -4.28 2.23 14.20
C ASP A 46 -3.23 1.87 15.26
N PHE A 47 -1.99 2.31 15.04
CA PHE A 47 -0.88 2.07 15.95
C PHE A 47 -0.29 3.39 16.44
N VAL A 48 -0.16 3.51 17.76
CA VAL A 48 0.50 4.65 18.42
C VAL A 48 1.66 4.12 19.24
N HIS A 49 2.86 4.58 18.90
CA HIS A 49 4.05 4.28 19.69
C HIS A 49 3.94 4.92 21.08
N PHE A 50 4.13 4.11 22.12
CA PHE A 50 4.24 4.57 23.49
C PHE A 50 5.70 4.51 23.92
N ASN A 51 6.22 5.66 24.36
CA ASN A 51 7.63 5.87 24.69
C ASN A 51 7.97 5.64 26.18
N GLY A 52 7.06 5.04 26.94
CA GLY A 52 7.28 4.77 28.37
C GLY A 52 7.08 5.95 29.32
N MET A 53 6.43 7.05 28.90
CA MET A 53 6.27 8.22 29.77
C MET A 53 5.46 7.91 31.04
N SER A 54 6.02 8.23 32.21
CA SER A 54 5.39 7.98 33.52
C SER A 54 5.40 9.17 34.50
N GLY A 55 6.04 10.28 34.12
CA GLY A 55 6.22 11.46 34.99
C GLY A 55 7.49 11.41 35.87
N GLU A 56 8.14 10.25 35.93
CA GLU A 56 9.41 10.05 36.61
C GLU A 56 10.59 10.40 35.70
N PHE A 57 11.74 10.74 36.29
CA PHE A 57 12.96 11.12 35.56
C PHE A 57 13.79 9.90 35.14
N TYR A 58 13.21 9.01 34.33
CA TYR A 58 13.94 7.92 33.70
C TYR A 58 14.64 8.36 32.42
N MET A 59 15.63 7.57 31.99
CA MET A 59 16.14 7.68 30.62
C MET A 59 15.04 7.25 29.66
N GLY A 60 14.65 8.15 28.75
CA GLY A 60 13.62 7.86 27.76
C GLY A 60 14.06 6.78 26.78
N GLU A 61 13.10 6.03 26.25
CA GLU A 61 13.36 5.05 25.21
C GLU A 61 13.91 5.74 23.95
N VAL A 62 15.11 5.31 23.51
CA VAL A 62 15.79 5.86 22.33
C VAL A 62 15.58 5.01 21.08
N LEU A 63 15.04 3.81 21.25
CA LEU A 63 14.75 2.86 20.18
C LEU A 63 13.26 2.94 19.86
N GLY A 64 12.94 3.29 18.62
CA GLY A 64 11.55 3.27 18.16
C GLY A 64 11.03 1.84 17.98
N PRO A 65 9.72 1.70 17.68
CA PRO A 65 9.13 0.42 17.37
C PRO A 65 9.75 -0.16 16.09
N GLY A 66 9.82 -1.48 16.01
CA GLY A 66 10.21 -2.19 14.80
C GLY A 66 9.00 -2.48 13.93
N ALA A 67 9.18 -2.54 12.61
CA ALA A 67 8.15 -2.99 11.68
C ALA A 67 8.75 -3.94 10.64
N ALA A 68 7.95 -4.92 10.21
CA ALA A 68 8.27 -5.86 9.15
C ALA A 68 7.03 -6.09 8.27
N MET A 69 7.28 -6.41 6.99
CA MET A 69 6.24 -6.83 6.05
C MET A 69 6.59 -8.20 5.50
N PHE A 70 5.66 -9.14 5.57
CA PHE A 70 5.81 -10.49 5.03
C PHE A 70 4.44 -11.14 4.87
N ASP A 71 4.31 -12.07 3.94
CA ASP A 71 3.12 -12.90 3.75
C ASP A 71 3.14 -14.03 4.80
N PHE A 72 2.32 -13.91 5.84
CA PHE A 72 2.31 -14.86 6.96
C PHE A 72 1.43 -16.08 6.69
N ASP A 73 0.30 -15.91 6.02
CA ASP A 73 -0.70 -16.97 5.78
C ASP A 73 -0.66 -17.56 4.37
N ASN A 74 0.24 -17.06 3.53
CA ASN A 74 0.50 -17.50 2.16
C ASN A 74 -0.68 -17.21 1.21
N ASP A 75 -1.43 -16.14 1.44
CA ASP A 75 -2.53 -15.70 0.57
C ASP A 75 -2.06 -14.80 -0.59
N GLY A 76 -0.80 -14.36 -0.55
CA GLY A 76 -0.15 -13.52 -1.56
C GLY A 76 -0.22 -12.03 -1.28
N ASP A 77 -0.93 -11.60 -0.23
CA ASP A 77 -0.90 -10.23 0.28
C ASP A 77 0.21 -10.09 1.35
N LEU A 78 0.77 -8.88 1.48
CA LEU A 78 1.78 -8.62 2.51
C LEU A 78 1.11 -8.20 3.81
N ASP A 79 1.37 -8.96 4.88
CA ASP A 79 0.98 -8.58 6.23
C ASP A 79 1.97 -7.60 6.84
N ILE A 80 1.49 -6.76 7.75
CA ILE A 80 2.30 -5.80 8.51
C ILE A 80 2.40 -6.27 9.95
N TYR A 81 3.63 -6.39 10.45
CA TYR A 81 3.93 -6.71 11.84
C TYR A 81 4.69 -5.56 12.49
N ILE A 82 4.11 -4.97 13.54
CA ILE A 82 4.71 -3.86 14.32
C ILE A 82 5.01 -4.36 15.73
N VAL A 83 6.24 -4.17 16.19
CA VAL A 83 6.70 -4.55 17.52
C VAL A 83 7.05 -3.34 18.37
N GLN A 84 6.63 -3.38 19.63
CA GLN A 84 7.01 -2.43 20.66
C GLN A 84 7.27 -3.18 21.97
N GLY A 85 8.38 -2.85 22.64
CA GLY A 85 8.62 -3.28 24.02
C GLY A 85 7.75 -2.48 24.98
N GLN A 86 7.26 -3.14 26.04
CA GLN A 86 6.52 -2.49 27.14
C GLN A 86 7.40 -2.44 28.37
#